data_AF-A0A9Q0W9M9-F1
#
_entry.id   AF-A0A9Q0W9M9-F1
#
_cell.length_a   1.000
_cell.length_b   1.000
_cell.length_c   1.000
_cell.angle_alpha   90.00
_cell.angle_beta   90.00
_cell.angle_gamma   90.00
#
_symmetry.space_group_name_H-M   'P 1'
#
loop_
_entity.id
_entity.type
_entity.pdbx_description
1 polymer ?
#
loop_
_entity_poly.entity_id
_entity_poly.type
_entity_poly.pdbx_seq_one_letter_code
_entity_poly.pdbx_strand_id
1 'polypeptide(L)'
;MMQQQQQTGDSLPDLAQLQSTMHAIELACSSIQMHINPAAAEATILSLNQSSQPYKACQFILENSQMGTAKFQAAAAIRDAAIREWSLLTSDDKRSLISFCLCYVMQHAGSPEGYVLAKVSSVAAQLMKRGW
;
A
#
# COMPACT_ATOMS: atom_id res chain seq x y z
N MET A 1 19.44 10.18 35.09
CA MET A 1 19.32 8.73 34.80
C MET A 1 17.85 8.43 34.56
N MET A 2 17.55 7.85 33.39
CA MET A 2 16.35 7.08 32.99
C MET A 2 14.98 7.80 33.04
N GLN A 3 14.36 8.19 31.92
CA GLN A 3 13.65 7.38 30.90
C GLN A 3 12.68 6.33 31.45
N GLN A 4 11.36 6.57 31.33
CA GLN A 4 10.34 5.74 30.63
C GLN A 4 8.95 6.36 30.89
N GLN A 5 8.25 6.96 29.92
CA GLN A 5 7.53 6.37 28.78
C GLN A 5 6.30 5.55 29.20
N GLN A 6 5.09 6.05 28.89
CA GLN A 6 4.00 5.27 28.27
C GLN A 6 2.90 6.23 27.77
N GLN A 7 2.92 6.53 26.46
CA GLN A 7 1.78 7.10 25.73
C GLN A 7 1.05 5.92 25.07
N THR A 8 -0.15 5.60 25.55
CA THR A 8 -1.07 4.59 24.98
C THR A 8 -2.43 5.24 24.81
N GLY A 9 -2.65 5.89 23.66
CA GLY A 9 -3.93 6.57 23.35
C GLY A 9 -4.24 6.84 21.87
N ASP A 10 -3.35 6.50 20.92
CA ASP A 10 -3.43 6.99 19.53
C ASP A 10 -3.75 5.91 18.46
N SER A 11 -3.93 4.65 18.86
CA SER A 11 -3.89 3.50 17.92
C SER A 11 -5.23 3.18 17.23
N LEU A 12 -6.36 3.53 17.84
CA LEU A 12 -7.70 3.18 17.38
C LEU A 12 -8.20 4.01 16.18
N PRO A 13 -8.05 5.36 16.14
CA PRO A 13 -8.53 6.15 15.01
C PRO A 13 -7.74 5.88 13.71
N ASP A 14 -6.43 5.60 13.81
CA ASP A 14 -5.61 5.25 12.65
C ASP A 14 -6.06 3.92 12.03
N LEU A 15 -6.32 2.89 12.84
CA LEU A 15 -6.81 1.60 12.35
C LEU A 15 -8.18 1.70 11.67
N ALA A 16 -9.11 2.46 12.24
CA ALA A 16 -10.43 2.66 11.65
C ALA A 16 -10.33 3.37 10.27
N GLN A 17 -9.41 4.33 10.14
CA GLN A 17 -9.15 5.01 8.87
C GLN A 17 -8.52 4.06 7.84
N LEU A 18 -7.55 3.23 8.25
CA LEU A 18 -6.92 2.22 7.38
C LEU A 18 -7.96 1.21 6.86
N GLN A 19 -8.83 0.70 7.74
CA GLN A 19 -9.93 -0.20 7.36
C GLN A 19 -10.93 0.47 6.41
N SER A 20 -11.30 1.72 6.69
CA SER A 20 -12.20 2.49 5.83
C SER A 20 -11.61 2.70 4.43
N THR A 21 -10.32 3.00 4.35
CA THR A 21 -9.59 3.16 3.09
C THR A 21 -9.54 1.85 2.32
N MET A 22 -9.25 0.74 3.00
CA MET A 22 -9.25 -0.60 2.39
C MET A 22 -10.61 -0.94 1.79
N HIS A 23 -11.70 -0.81 2.56
CA HIS A 23 -13.06 -1.08 2.07
C HIS A 23 -13.45 -0.18 0.89
N ALA A 24 -13.06 1.10 0.90
CA ALA A 24 -13.34 2.00 -0.21
C ALA A 24 -12.66 1.54 -1.51
N ILE A 25 -11.42 1.05 -1.41
CA ILE A 25 -10.65 0.54 -2.56
C ILE A 25 -11.20 -0.80 -3.05
N GLU A 26 -11.60 -1.69 -2.14
CA GLU A 26 -12.26 -2.96 -2.48
C GLU A 26 -13.60 -2.72 -3.21
N LEU A 27 -14.41 -1.79 -2.70
CA LEU A 27 -15.66 -1.39 -3.33
C LEU A 27 -15.41 -0.77 -4.71
N ALA A 28 -14.40 0.10 -4.85
CA ALA A 28 -14.02 0.69 -6.13
C ALA A 28 -13.59 -0.39 -7.13
N CYS A 29 -12.75 -1.34 -6.72
CA CYS A 29 -12.34 -2.45 -7.58
C CYS A 29 -13.54 -3.31 -8.03
N SER A 30 -14.44 -3.64 -7.10
CA SER A 30 -15.67 -4.40 -7.40
C SER A 30 -16.57 -3.64 -8.37
N SER A 31 -16.71 -2.34 -8.18
CA SER A 31 -17.53 -1.43 -9.00
C SER A 31 -17.02 -1.38 -10.44
N ILE A 32 -15.70 -1.32 -10.65
CA ILE A 32 -15.09 -1.38 -11.99
C ILE A 32 -15.38 -2.74 -12.64
N GLN A 33 -15.20 -3.84 -11.91
CA GLN A 33 -15.45 -5.19 -12.44
C GLN A 33 -16.92 -5.41 -12.82
N MET A 34 -17.85 -4.84 -12.05
CA MET A 34 -19.28 -4.93 -12.31
C MET A 34 -19.78 -3.85 -13.27
N HIS A 35 -18.91 -2.96 -13.76
CA HIS A 35 -19.27 -1.78 -14.57
C HIS A 35 -20.30 -0.85 -13.91
N ILE A 36 -20.33 -0.81 -12.58
CA ILE A 36 -21.21 0.05 -11.79
C ILE A 36 -20.44 1.34 -11.48
N ASN A 37 -20.79 2.43 -12.17
CA ASN A 37 -20.17 3.75 -11.98
C ASN A 37 -18.63 3.73 -11.96
N PRO A 38 -17.98 3.30 -13.07
CA PRO A 38 -16.53 3.16 -13.15
C PRO A 38 -15.80 4.49 -12.87
N ALA A 39 -16.39 5.63 -13.25
CA ALA A 39 -15.79 6.95 -13.02
C ALA A 39 -15.62 7.27 -11.52
N ALA A 40 -16.62 6.96 -10.68
CA ALA A 40 -16.52 7.18 -9.23
C ALA A 40 -15.51 6.23 -8.57
N ALA A 41 -15.45 4.99 -9.04
CA ALA A 41 -14.48 4.01 -8.57
C ALA A 41 -13.04 4.41 -8.93
N GLU A 42 -12.81 4.84 -10.17
CA GLU A 42 -11.53 5.36 -10.64
C GLU A 42 -11.09 6.58 -9.81
N ALA A 43 -12.01 7.51 -9.52
CA ALA A 43 -11.72 8.66 -8.68
C ALA A 43 -11.26 8.25 -7.26
N THR A 44 -11.82 7.17 -6.71
CA THR A 44 -11.45 6.63 -5.39
C THR A 44 -10.06 5.99 -5.42
N ILE A 45 -9.75 5.20 -6.45
CA ILE A 45 -8.40 4.63 -6.61
C ILE A 45 -7.37 5.74 -6.85
N LEU A 46 -7.74 6.76 -7.64
CA LEU A 46 -6.88 7.90 -7.92
C LEU A 46 -6.60 8.72 -6.67
N SER A 47 -7.59 8.90 -5.78
CA SER A 47 -7.39 9.65 -4.54
C SER A 47 -6.39 8.97 -3.61
N LEU A 48 -6.40 7.63 -3.52
CA LEU A 48 -5.35 6.88 -2.81
C LEU A 48 -3.97 7.13 -3.43
N ASN A 49 -3.87 7.07 -4.76
CA ASN A 49 -2.62 7.30 -5.48
C ASN A 49 -2.08 8.72 -5.29
N GLN A 50 -2.95 9.72 -5.15
CA GLN A 50 -2.60 11.13 -5.00
C GLN A 50 -2.39 11.56 -3.54
N SER A 51 -2.80 10.74 -2.57
CA SER A 51 -2.59 11.02 -1.16
C SER A 51 -1.10 11.18 -0.82
N SER A 52 -0.81 12.02 0.17
CA SER A 52 0.54 12.19 0.72
C SER A 52 0.86 10.99 1.62
N GLN A 53 2.01 10.34 1.41
CA GLN A 53 2.46 9.18 2.18
C GLN A 53 1.43 8.03 2.31
N PRO A 54 0.92 7.45 1.21
CA PRO A 54 -0.08 6.39 1.26
C PRO A 54 0.49 5.03 1.72
N TYR A 55 1.77 4.95 2.09
CA TYR A 55 2.49 3.70 2.35
C TYR A 55 1.81 2.86 3.43
N LYS A 56 1.45 3.44 4.58
CA LYS A 56 0.79 2.70 5.66
C LYS A 56 -0.54 2.08 5.22
N ALA A 57 -1.37 2.86 4.53
CA ALA A 57 -2.63 2.38 3.97
C ALA A 57 -2.41 1.27 2.93
N CYS A 58 -1.42 1.43 2.05
CA CYS A 58 -1.13 0.43 1.03
C CYS A 58 -0.57 -0.87 1.60
N GLN A 59 0.32 -0.78 2.61
CA GLN A 59 0.81 -1.95 3.34
C GLN A 59 -0.34 -2.68 4.03
N PHE A 60 -1.22 -1.93 4.71
CA PHE A 60 -2.40 -2.50 5.35
C PHE A 60 -3.32 -3.22 4.35
N ILE A 61 -3.59 -2.62 3.19
CA ILE A 61 -4.39 -3.24 2.11
C ILE A 61 -3.72 -4.52 1.61
N LEU A 62 -2.40 -4.49 1.37
CA LEU A 62 -1.65 -5.66 0.88
C LEU A 62 -1.76 -6.86 1.84
N GLU A 63 -1.74 -6.60 3.14
CA GLU A 63 -1.77 -7.64 4.19
C GLU A 63 -3.18 -8.12 4.55
N ASN A 64 -4.19 -7.24 4.51
CA ASN A 64 -5.52 -7.54 5.07
C ASN A 64 -6.61 -7.78 4.00
N SER A 65 -6.48 -7.17 2.83
CA SER A 65 -7.50 -7.29 1.79
C SER A 65 -7.60 -8.72 1.28
N GLN A 66 -8.82 -9.19 1.02
CA GLN A 66 -9.06 -10.49 0.36
C GLN A 66 -9.17 -10.35 -1.17
N MET A 67 -9.13 -9.11 -1.68
CA MET A 67 -9.24 -8.82 -3.11
C MET A 67 -7.86 -8.58 -3.73
N GLY A 68 -7.39 -9.51 -4.55
CA GLY A 68 -6.13 -9.35 -5.28
C GLY A 68 -6.05 -8.04 -6.10
N THR A 69 -7.17 -7.55 -6.64
CA THR A 69 -7.21 -6.28 -7.39
C THR A 69 -6.94 -5.09 -6.48
N ALA A 70 -7.47 -5.09 -5.25
CA ALA A 70 -7.20 -4.03 -4.27
C ALA A 70 -5.74 -4.04 -3.84
N LYS A 71 -5.18 -5.23 -3.57
CA LYS A 71 -3.74 -5.43 -3.32
C LYS A 71 -2.88 -4.90 -4.47
N PHE A 72 -3.28 -5.18 -5.72
CA PHE A 72 -2.58 -4.69 -6.90
C PHE A 72 -2.60 -3.17 -7.01
N GLN A 73 -3.75 -2.54 -6.74
CA GLN A 73 -3.86 -1.08 -6.73
C GLN A 73 -3.02 -0.46 -5.60
N ALA A 74 -3.01 -1.06 -4.41
CA ALA A 74 -2.15 -0.63 -3.31
C ALA A 74 -0.66 -0.70 -3.67
N ALA A 75 -0.21 -1.78 -4.31
CA ALA A 75 1.16 -1.89 -4.80
C ALA A 75 1.47 -0.82 -5.87
N ALA A 76 0.55 -0.54 -6.79
CA ALA A 76 0.70 0.54 -7.76
C ALA A 76 0.82 1.92 -7.07
N ALA A 77 0.02 2.17 -6.03
CA ALA A 77 0.05 3.40 -5.26
C ALA A 77 1.37 3.59 -4.49
N ILE A 78 1.94 2.54 -3.92
CA ILE A 78 3.29 2.59 -3.31
C ILE A 78 4.31 3.08 -4.31
N ARG A 79 4.32 2.49 -5.51
CA ARG A 79 5.24 2.89 -6.58
C ARG A 79 5.04 4.34 -6.97
N ASP A 80 3.79 4.76 -7.20
CA ASP A 80 3.50 6.10 -7.71
C ASP A 80 3.81 7.17 -6.66
N ALA A 81 3.52 6.93 -5.39
CA ALA A 81 3.95 7.77 -4.29
C ALA A 81 5.47 7.83 -4.21
N ALA A 82 6.14 6.68 -4.22
CA ALA A 82 7.60 6.61 -4.17
C ALA A 82 8.25 7.28 -5.39
N ILE A 83 7.61 7.34 -6.56
CA ILE A 83 8.08 8.15 -7.71
C ILE A 83 8.07 9.63 -7.39
N ARG A 84 7.01 10.14 -6.75
CA ARG A 84 6.84 11.57 -6.51
C ARG A 84 7.68 12.08 -5.34
N GLU A 85 7.79 11.30 -4.27
CA GLU A 85 8.34 11.77 -3.00
C GLU A 85 9.63 11.06 -2.56
N TRP A 86 10.29 10.29 -3.44
CA TRP A 86 11.53 9.55 -3.11
C TRP A 86 12.59 10.41 -2.40
N SER A 87 12.79 11.64 -2.88
CA SER A 87 13.79 12.56 -2.33
C SER A 87 13.44 13.07 -0.93
N LEU A 88 12.16 13.00 -0.55
CA LEU A 88 11.64 13.42 0.76
C LEU A 88 11.68 12.31 1.79
N LEU A 89 11.72 11.04 1.35
CA LEU A 89 11.81 9.88 2.24
C LEU A 89 13.18 9.76 2.90
N THR A 90 13.19 9.39 4.17
CA THR A 90 14.44 9.08 4.88
C THR A 90 15.08 7.80 4.34
N SER A 91 16.37 7.61 4.61
CA SER A 91 17.07 6.38 4.21
C SER A 91 16.50 5.13 4.90
N ASP A 92 15.91 5.30 6.09
CA ASP A 92 15.25 4.22 6.81
C ASP A 92 13.91 3.85 6.15
N ASP A 93 13.06 4.84 5.85
CA ASP A 93 11.78 4.63 5.17
C ASP A 93 11.97 3.93 3.81
N LYS A 94 12.98 4.35 3.05
CA LYS A 94 13.32 3.72 1.76
C LYS A 94 13.66 2.24 1.94
N ARG A 95 14.49 1.91 2.93
CA ARG A 95 14.93 0.54 3.22
C ARG A 95 13.77 -0.30 3.75
N SER A 96 12.93 0.28 4.60
CA SER A 96 11.72 -0.35 5.15
C SER A 96 10.72 -0.69 4.03
N LEU A 97 10.46 0.23 3.10
CA LEU A 97 9.58 -0.01 1.95
C LEU A 97 10.09 -1.13 1.03
N ILE A 98 11.38 -1.12 0.70
CA ILE A 98 12.00 -2.18 -0.11
C ILE A 98 11.89 -3.52 0.62
N SER A 99 12.24 -3.55 1.90
CA SER A 99 12.20 -4.78 2.72
C SER A 99 10.79 -5.32 2.83
N PHE A 100 9.80 -4.45 3.06
CA PHE A 100 8.39 -4.82 3.09
C PHE A 100 7.97 -5.51 1.79
N CYS A 101 8.26 -4.91 0.63
CA CYS A 101 7.85 -5.50 -0.66
C CYS A 101 8.49 -6.87 -0.89
N LEU A 102 9.78 -7.02 -0.58
CA LEU A 102 10.49 -8.29 -0.71
C LEU A 102 9.93 -9.35 0.25
N CYS A 103 9.77 -9.01 1.53
CA CYS A 103 9.18 -9.90 2.53
C CYS A 103 7.76 -10.31 2.15
N TYR A 104 6.95 -9.39 1.63
CA TYR A 104 5.59 -9.68 1.17
C TYR A 104 5.59 -10.76 0.09
N VAL A 105 6.44 -10.61 -0.95
CA VAL A 105 6.53 -11.57 -2.05
C VAL A 105 7.00 -12.93 -1.57
N MET A 106 8.01 -12.97 -0.70
CA MET A 106 8.53 -14.25 -0.14
C MET A 106 7.47 -14.97 0.69
N GLN A 107 6.73 -14.26 1.54
CA GLN A 107 5.68 -14.85 2.38
C GLN A 107 4.50 -15.38 1.57
N HIS A 108 4.23 -14.78 0.41
CA HIS A 108 3.08 -15.13 -0.43
C HIS A 108 3.47 -15.86 -1.72
N ALA A 109 4.68 -16.42 -1.81
CA ALA A 109 5.20 -17.03 -3.04
C ALA A 109 4.34 -18.18 -3.60
N GLY A 110 3.53 -18.83 -2.75
CA GLY A 110 2.58 -19.88 -3.14
C GLY A 110 1.16 -19.38 -3.44
N SER A 111 0.89 -18.07 -3.38
CA SER A 111 -0.45 -17.52 -3.60
C SER A 111 -0.89 -17.70 -5.07
N PRO A 112 -2.18 -18.02 -5.32
CA PRO A 112 -2.73 -18.04 -6.68
C PRO A 112 -2.75 -16.65 -7.34
N GLU A 113 -2.54 -15.58 -6.57
CA GLU A 113 -2.56 -14.19 -7.02
C GLU A 113 -1.21 -13.76 -7.64
N GLY A 114 -0.66 -14.57 -8.55
CA GLY A 114 0.69 -14.37 -9.10
C GLY A 114 0.91 -13.00 -9.75
N TYR A 115 -0.15 -12.38 -10.28
CA TYR A 115 -0.09 -11.02 -10.84
C TYR A 115 0.17 -9.94 -9.76
N VAL A 116 -0.33 -10.13 -8.54
CA VAL A 116 -0.06 -9.25 -7.39
C VAL A 116 1.40 -9.39 -6.99
N LEU A 117 1.90 -10.62 -6.88
CA LEU A 117 3.30 -10.89 -6.55
C LEU A 117 4.26 -10.30 -7.59
N ALA A 118 3.95 -10.47 -8.87
CA ALA A 118 4.70 -9.88 -9.98
C ALA A 118 4.71 -8.34 -9.89
N LYS A 119 3.57 -7.75 -9.54
CA LYS A 119 3.46 -6.30 -9.33
C LYS A 119 4.32 -5.83 -8.17
N VAL A 120 4.18 -6.44 -6.99
CA VAL A 120 4.96 -6.07 -5.78
C VAL A 120 6.46 -6.27 -6.02
N SER A 121 6.85 -7.34 -6.71
CA SER A 121 8.25 -7.58 -7.11
C SER A 121 8.77 -6.48 -8.04
N SER A 122 7.96 -6.06 -9.02
CA SER A 122 8.31 -4.95 -9.91
C SER A 122 8.49 -3.64 -9.13
N VAL A 123 7.62 -3.37 -8.15
CA VAL A 123 7.76 -2.21 -7.27
C VAL A 123 9.06 -2.29 -6.47
N ALA A 124 9.35 -3.41 -5.82
CA ALA A 124 10.59 -3.61 -5.07
C ALA A 124 11.82 -3.31 -5.94
N ALA A 125 11.87 -3.86 -7.16
CA ALA A 125 12.96 -3.62 -8.11
C ALA A 125 13.09 -2.13 -8.51
N GLN A 126 11.97 -1.44 -8.72
CA GLN A 126 11.95 -0.01 -9.04
C GLN A 126 12.44 0.86 -7.87
N LEU A 127 12.06 0.51 -6.64
CA LEU A 127 12.53 1.20 -5.43
C LEU A 127 14.03 0.97 -5.23
N MET A 128 14.51 -0.27 -5.40
CA MET A 128 15.93 -0.60 -5.34
C MET A 128 16.72 0.20 -6.37
N LYS A 129 16.29 0.21 -7.65
CA LYS A 129 16.99 0.95 -8.71
C LYS A 129 17.19 2.44 -8.40
N ARG A 130 16.32 3.04 -7.58
CA ARG A 130 16.41 4.46 -7.19
C ARG A 130 17.16 4.73 -5.90
N GLY A 131 17.40 3.70 -5.10
CA GLY A 131 18.20 3.80 -3.88
C GLY A 131 19.70 3.70 -4.12
N TRP A 132 20.11 3.42 -5.36
CA TRP A 132 21.51 3.31 -5.82
C TRP A 132 21.93 4.54 -6.61
#